data_AF-A0A2V3UM73-F1
#
_entry.id   AF-A0A2V3UM73-F1
#
_cell.length_a   1.000
_cell.length_b   1.000
_cell.length_c   1.000
_cell.angle_alpha   90.00
_cell.angle_beta   90.00
_cell.angle_gamma   90.00
#
_symmetry.space_group_name_H-M   'P 1'
#
loop_
_entity.id
_entity.type
_entity.pdbx_description
1 polymer ?
#
loop_
_entity_poly.entity_id
_entity_poly.type
_entity_poly.pdbx_seq_one_letter_code
_entity_poly.pdbx_strand_id
1 'polypeptide(L)'
;MRWVAGWTLLPALLLPAAAIAQDVTTVRTESFPRPPYSGATYYVYERAGRTICTKLSVCNKFDQCETRYVEGAFRAPEDTATGEPYGTTPAVPIAPGSLAKHVCLTRFGLVRR
;
A
#
# COMPACT_ATOMS: atom_id res chain seq x y z
N MET A 1 -5.13 63.37 19.58
CA MET A 1 -3.66 63.22 19.40
C MET A 1 -3.18 62.42 20.62
N ARG A 2 -2.63 61.19 20.59
CA ARG A 2 -1.82 60.37 19.65
C ARG A 2 -2.07 58.89 20.06
N TRP A 3 -2.54 57.97 19.20
CA TRP A 3 -1.77 56.96 18.43
C TRP A 3 -0.43 56.50 19.03
N VAL A 4 -0.33 55.25 19.49
CA VAL A 4 0.84 54.32 19.38
C VAL A 4 0.32 52.87 19.60
N ALA A 5 0.09 52.10 18.53
CA ALA A 5 0.98 51.11 17.88
C ALA A 5 0.96 49.72 18.55
N GLY A 6 0.20 48.81 17.93
CA GLY A 6 0.13 47.40 18.28
C GLY A 6 1.37 46.63 17.84
N TRP A 7 1.74 45.63 18.64
CA TRP A 7 2.78 44.66 18.33
C TRP A 7 2.11 43.40 17.77
N THR A 8 2.14 43.21 16.46
CA THR A 8 1.79 41.94 15.83
C THR A 8 3.02 41.04 15.79
N LEU A 9 3.03 40.03 16.67
CA LEU A 9 3.92 38.87 16.58
C LEU A 9 3.51 38.04 15.35
N LEU A 10 4.33 38.05 14.30
CA LEU A 10 4.21 37.11 13.18
C LEU A 10 4.71 35.73 13.63
N PRO A 11 3.90 34.65 13.59
CA PRO A 11 4.42 33.31 13.71
C PRO A 11 5.01 32.88 12.36
N ALA A 12 6.29 32.49 12.36
CA ALA A 12 6.93 31.85 11.22
C ALA A 12 6.29 30.47 10.99
N LEU A 13 5.46 30.38 9.95
CA LEU A 13 4.86 29.12 9.49
C LEU A 13 5.95 28.23 8.90
N LEU A 14 6.40 27.25 9.67
CA LEU A 14 7.13 26.08 9.17
C LEU A 14 6.19 25.29 8.25
N LEU A 15 6.33 25.47 6.93
CA LEU A 15 5.64 24.61 5.95
C LEU A 15 6.24 23.19 6.02
N PRO A 16 5.44 22.15 6.33
CA PRO A 16 5.89 20.78 6.15
C PRO A 16 6.11 20.54 4.65
N ALA A 17 7.30 20.09 4.30
CA ALA A 17 7.59 19.61 2.94
C ALA A 17 6.66 18.43 2.65
N ALA A 18 5.60 18.67 1.89
CA ALA A 18 4.78 17.61 1.34
C ALA A 18 5.68 16.77 0.44
N ALA A 19 6.00 15.55 0.87
CA ALA A 19 6.69 14.58 0.04
C ALA A 19 5.87 14.42 -1.24
N ILE A 20 6.46 14.83 -2.38
CA ILE A 20 5.86 14.61 -3.70
C ILE A 20 5.78 13.10 -3.86
N ALA A 21 4.60 12.55 -3.61
CA ALA A 21 4.36 11.13 -3.76
C ALA A 21 4.51 10.81 -5.25
N GLN A 22 5.64 10.22 -5.62
CA GLN A 22 5.95 9.93 -7.01
C GLN A 22 4.89 8.98 -7.60
N ASP A 23 4.55 9.15 -8.88
CA ASP A 23 3.59 8.31 -9.62
C ASP A 23 4.17 6.90 -9.95
N VAL A 24 5.12 6.45 -9.14
CA VAL A 24 5.77 5.15 -9.25
C VAL A 24 4.87 4.12 -8.58
N THR A 25 4.58 3.03 -9.30
CA THR A 25 3.87 1.90 -8.71
C THR A 25 4.87 1.00 -8.02
N THR A 26 4.65 0.71 -6.74
CA THR A 26 5.46 -0.22 -5.96
C THR A 26 4.63 -1.45 -5.61
N VAL A 27 5.32 -2.53 -5.24
CA VAL A 27 4.70 -3.69 -4.61
C VAL A 27 5.51 -4.09 -3.37
N ARG A 28 4.82 -4.38 -2.28
CA ARG A 28 5.36 -5.13 -1.14
C ARG A 28 4.53 -6.37 -0.89
N THR A 29 5.03 -7.23 -0.03
CA THR A 29 4.29 -8.38 0.49
C THR A 29 4.08 -8.29 1.99
N GLU A 30 2.96 -8.82 2.46
CA GLU A 30 2.65 -9.01 3.88
C GLU A 30 2.15 -10.45 4.05
N SER A 31 2.70 -11.18 5.03
CA SER A 31 2.39 -12.59 5.26
C SER A 31 1.71 -12.81 6.60
N PHE A 32 0.69 -13.65 6.61
CA PHE A 32 -0.11 -14.02 7.78
C PHE A 32 -0.22 -15.54 7.91
N PRO A 33 -0.19 -16.09 9.14
CA PRO A 33 -0.41 -17.51 9.35
C PRO A 33 -1.89 -17.84 9.18
N ARG A 34 -2.20 -18.96 8.53
CA ARG A 34 -3.56 -19.52 8.42
C ARG A 34 -3.55 -20.95 8.93
N PRO A 35 -3.83 -21.20 10.22
CA PRO A 35 -3.86 -22.55 10.76
C PRO A 35 -4.87 -23.46 10.01
N PRO A 36 -4.62 -24.78 9.95
CA PRO A 36 -3.47 -25.48 10.53
C PRO A 36 -2.22 -25.51 9.64
N TYR A 37 -2.33 -25.38 8.32
CA TYR A 37 -1.17 -25.50 7.41
C TYR A 37 -1.30 -24.63 6.15
N SER A 38 -1.78 -23.41 6.31
CA SER A 38 -1.86 -22.43 5.23
C SER A 38 -1.16 -21.13 5.61
N GLY A 39 -0.83 -20.35 4.59
CA GLY A 39 -0.34 -18.99 4.73
C GLY A 39 -1.10 -18.08 3.79
N ALA A 40 -1.43 -16.88 4.26
CA ALA A 40 -1.95 -15.82 3.43
C ALA A 40 -0.81 -14.84 3.10
N THR A 41 -0.58 -14.61 1.81
CA THR A 41 0.35 -13.59 1.32
C THR A 41 -0.42 -12.53 0.56
N TYR A 42 -0.34 -11.31 1.05
CA TYR A 42 -0.85 -10.11 0.40
C TYR A 42 0.27 -9.53 -0.44
N TYR A 43 -0.02 -9.23 -1.70
CA TYR A 43 0.80 -8.36 -2.54
C TYR A 43 0.09 -7.01 -2.61
N VAL A 44 0.65 -6.03 -1.92
CA VAL A 44 0.07 -4.69 -1.77
C VAL A 44 0.71 -3.79 -2.81
N TYR A 45 -0.10 -3.34 -3.78
CA TYR A 45 0.34 -2.42 -4.83
C TYR A 45 0.04 -1.01 -4.41
N GLU A 46 1.04 -0.15 -4.40
CA GLU A 46 0.90 1.24 -3.99
C GLU A 46 1.32 2.20 -5.09
N ARG A 47 0.69 3.38 -5.08
CA ARG A 47 1.04 4.52 -5.94
C ARG A 47 0.64 5.78 -5.20
N ALA A 48 1.51 6.79 -5.23
CA ALA A 48 1.29 8.05 -4.54
C ALA A 48 0.86 7.88 -3.04
N GLY A 49 1.46 6.91 -2.35
CA GLY A 49 1.18 6.62 -0.93
C GLY A 49 -0.18 5.95 -0.64
N ARG A 50 -0.89 5.46 -1.67
CA ARG A 50 -2.17 4.77 -1.51
C ARG A 50 -2.09 3.36 -2.07
N THR A 51 -2.71 2.40 -1.39
CA THR A 51 -2.94 1.07 -1.97
C THR A 51 -3.96 1.17 -3.10
N ILE A 52 -3.53 0.85 -4.31
CA ILE A 52 -4.37 0.88 -5.51
C ILE A 52 -4.91 -0.50 -5.87
N CYS A 53 -4.24 -1.57 -5.44
CA CYS A 53 -4.68 -2.94 -5.67
C CYS A 53 -4.09 -3.87 -4.62
N THR A 54 -4.83 -4.91 -4.27
CA THR A 54 -4.37 -5.97 -3.37
C THR A 54 -4.61 -7.32 -4.02
N LYS A 55 -3.55 -8.13 -4.12
CA LYS A 55 -3.68 -9.57 -4.44
C LYS A 55 -3.49 -10.35 -3.16
N LEU A 56 -4.48 -11.15 -2.78
CA LEU A 56 -4.37 -12.16 -1.72
C LEU A 56 -4.08 -13.52 -2.36
N SER A 57 -3.06 -14.21 -1.88
CA SER A 57 -2.76 -15.61 -2.19
C SER A 57 -2.79 -16.42 -0.91
N VAL A 58 -3.72 -17.37 -0.79
CA VAL A 58 -3.77 -18.30 0.35
C VAL A 58 -3.33 -19.67 -0.13
N CYS A 59 -2.16 -20.12 0.33
CA CYS A 59 -1.59 -21.40 -0.07
C CYS A 59 -1.67 -22.40 1.07
N ASN A 60 -2.03 -23.64 0.76
CA ASN A 60 -1.95 -24.76 1.72
C ASN A 60 -0.56 -25.42 1.70
N LYS A 61 -0.33 -26.42 2.55
CA LYS A 61 0.94 -27.18 2.65
C LYS A 61 1.36 -27.96 1.40
N PHE A 62 0.49 -28.03 0.40
CA PHE A 62 0.75 -28.70 -0.89
C PHE A 62 0.96 -27.68 -2.01
N ASP A 63 1.23 -26.42 -1.65
CA ASP A 63 1.44 -25.29 -2.57
C ASP A 63 0.24 -25.02 -3.50
N GLN A 64 -0.95 -25.47 -3.11
CA GLN A 64 -2.19 -25.13 -3.81
C GLN A 64 -2.67 -23.79 -3.29
N CYS A 65 -2.70 -22.78 -4.18
CA CYS A 65 -3.00 -21.41 -3.82
C CYS A 65 -4.34 -20.94 -4.40
N GLU A 66 -5.20 -20.42 -3.54
CA GLU A 66 -6.36 -19.63 -3.95
C GLU A 66 -5.96 -18.16 -4.05
N THR A 67 -6.30 -17.51 -5.17
CA THR A 67 -5.95 -16.10 -5.40
C THR A 67 -7.19 -15.24 -5.52
N ARG A 68 -7.21 -14.13 -4.79
CA ARG A 68 -8.22 -13.08 -4.89
C ARG A 68 -7.55 -11.75 -5.25
N TYR A 69 -8.21 -10.97 -6.10
CA TYR A 69 -7.79 -9.62 -6.46
C TYR A 69 -8.86 -8.63 -6.04
N VAL A 70 -8.45 -7.55 -5.40
CA VAL A 70 -9.34 -6.48 -4.93
C VAL A 70 -8.73 -5.14 -5.33
N GLU A 71 -9.55 -4.26 -5.89
CA GLU A 71 -9.15 -2.88 -6.15
C GLU A 71 -9.06 -2.13 -4.82
N GLY A 72 -7.96 -1.39 -4.61
CA GLY A 72 -7.68 -0.71 -3.36
C GLY A 72 -7.11 -1.59 -2.24
N ALA A 73 -7.18 -1.09 -1.02
CA ALA A 73 -6.72 -1.78 0.18
C ALA A 73 -7.70 -2.89 0.58
N PHE A 74 -7.16 -4.07 0.88
CA PHE A 74 -7.97 -5.20 1.34
C PHE A 74 -7.19 -6.05 2.34
N ARG A 75 -7.89 -6.48 3.40
CA ARG A 75 -7.44 -7.51 4.33
C ARG A 75 -8.63 -8.37 4.72
N ALA A 76 -8.45 -9.69 4.70
CA ALA A 76 -9.50 -10.62 5.08
C ALA A 76 -9.78 -10.53 6.59
N PRO A 77 -11.02 -10.72 7.05
CA PRO A 77 -11.39 -10.56 8.46
C PRO A 77 -10.54 -11.37 9.44
N GLU A 78 -10.18 -12.59 9.06
CA GLU A 78 -9.35 -13.51 9.85
C GLU A 78 -7.88 -13.05 9.97
N ASP A 79 -7.32 -12.37 8.96
CA ASP A 79 -5.99 -11.75 9.08
C ASP A 79 -6.05 -10.46 9.89
N THR A 80 -7.14 -9.70 9.75
CA THR A 80 -7.38 -8.53 10.61
C THR A 80 -7.47 -8.93 12.08
N ALA A 81 -8.14 -10.04 12.39
CA ALA A 81 -8.22 -10.58 13.75
C ALA A 81 -6.86 -11.09 14.26
N THR A 82 -5.99 -11.56 13.36
CA THR A 82 -4.62 -11.98 13.70
C THR A 82 -3.73 -10.77 14.06
N GLY A 83 -4.00 -9.60 13.50
CA GLY A 83 -3.31 -8.35 13.82
C GLY A 83 -2.25 -7.98 12.78
N GLU A 84 -0.99 -7.87 13.22
CA GLU A 84 0.15 -7.52 12.36
C GLU A 84 0.66 -8.73 11.56
N PRO A 85 1.17 -8.53 10.34
CA PRO A 85 1.80 -9.59 9.57
C PRO A 85 3.07 -10.10 10.26
N TYR A 86 3.36 -11.39 10.16
CA TYR A 86 4.60 -11.97 10.71
C TYR A 86 5.82 -11.71 9.82
N GLY A 87 5.60 -11.27 8.58
CA GLY A 87 6.65 -10.94 7.65
C GLY A 87 6.19 -9.92 6.61
N THR A 88 7.05 -8.95 6.32
CA THR A 88 6.84 -7.95 5.27
C THR A 88 8.10 -7.82 4.42
N THR A 89 7.91 -7.43 3.16
CA THR A 89 9.03 -7.01 2.29
C THR A 89 9.02 -5.49 2.11
N PRO A 90 10.17 -4.88 1.79
CA PRO A 90 10.19 -3.46 1.41
C PRO A 90 9.37 -3.25 0.14
N ALA A 91 8.79 -2.05 -0.01
CA ALA A 91 8.10 -1.68 -1.24
C ALA A 91 9.13 -1.50 -2.38
N VAL A 92 9.01 -2.33 -3.41
CA VAL A 92 9.91 -2.32 -4.58
C VAL A 92 9.20 -1.67 -5.77
N PRO A 93 9.83 -0.72 -6.49
CA PRO A 93 9.25 -0.14 -7.68
C PRO A 93 9.10 -1.17 -8.80
N ILE A 94 7.94 -1.18 -9.45
CA ILE A 94 7.69 -2.01 -10.62
C ILE A 94 8.17 -1.24 -11.85
N ALA A 95 9.09 -1.83 -12.61
CA ALA A 95 9.55 -1.26 -13.87
C ALA A 95 8.36 -1.02 -14.83
N PRO A 96 8.31 0.10 -15.56
CA PRO A 96 7.18 0.43 -16.44
C PRO A 96 6.79 -0.69 -17.41
N GLY A 97 7.78 -1.33 -18.05
CA GLY A 97 7.56 -2.46 -18.96
C GLY A 97 7.05 -3.75 -18.30
N SER A 98 7.07 -3.82 -16.97
CA SER A 98 6.57 -4.95 -16.20
C SER A 98 5.17 -4.73 -15.66
N LEU A 99 4.63 -3.49 -15.63
CA LEU A 99 3.31 -3.19 -15.06
C LEU A 99 2.19 -4.05 -15.67
N ALA A 100 2.22 -4.26 -16.99
CA ALA A 100 1.24 -5.09 -17.70
C ALA A 100 1.29 -6.59 -17.33
N LYS A 101 2.38 -7.06 -16.71
CA LYS A 101 2.51 -8.45 -16.25
C LYS A 101 1.82 -8.68 -14.90
N HIS A 102 1.45 -7.62 -14.18
CA HIS A 102 0.77 -7.73 -12.90
C HIS A 102 -0.74 -7.81 -13.11
N VAL A 103 -1.31 -9.00 -12.86
CA VAL A 103 -2.76 -9.27 -13.02
C VAL A 103 -3.61 -8.33 -12.17
N CYS A 104 -3.17 -7.95 -10.97
CA CYS A 104 -3.89 -7.00 -10.11
C CYS A 104 -4.09 -5.66 -10.85
N LEU A 105 -3.03 -5.15 -11.47
CA LEU A 105 -3.07 -3.86 -12.15
C LEU A 105 -3.87 -3.90 -13.44
N THR A 106 -3.71 -4.96 -14.24
CA THR A 106 -4.41 -5.09 -15.53
C THR A 106 -5.90 -5.36 -15.36
N ARG A 107 -6.28 -6.19 -14.38
CA ARG A 107 -7.69 -6.53 -14.10
C ARG A 107 -8.57 -5.32 -13.82
N PHE A 108 -8.01 -4.28 -13.18
CA PHE A 108 -8.74 -3.07 -12.82
C PHE A 108 -8.33 -1.85 -13.66
N GLY A 109 -7.60 -2.04 -14.77
CA GLY A 109 -7.22 -0.92 -15.65
C GLY A 109 -6.27 0.11 -15.00
N LEU A 110 -5.47 -0.31 -14.01
CA LEU A 110 -4.60 0.56 -13.21
C LEU A 110 -3.19 0.70 -13.78
N VAL A 111 -2.88 0.04 -14.90
CA VAL A 111 -1.60 0.18 -15.61
C VAL A 111 -1.53 1.59 -16.20
N ARG A 112 -0.54 2.38 -15.78
CA ARG A 112 -0.22 3.67 -16.38
C ARG A 112 1.14 3.58 -17.09
N ARG A 113 1.21 4.15 -18.29
CA ARG A 113 2.43 4.19 -19.11
C ARG A 113 3.27 5.40 -18.76
#